data_AF-A5N510-F1
#
_entry.id   AF-A5N510-F1
#
_cell.length_a   1.000
_cell.length_b   1.000
_cell.length_c   1.000
_cell.angle_alpha   90.00
_cell.angle_beta   90.00
_cell.angle_gamma   90.00
#
_symmetry.space_group_name_H-M   'P 1'
#
loop_
_entity.id
_entity.type
_entity.pdbx_description
1 polymer ?
#
loop_
_entity_poly.entity_id
_entity_poly.type
_entity_poly.pdbx_seq_one_letter_code
_entity_poly.pdbx_strand_id
1 'polypeptide(L)' 'MITIIITAALLICVLEGIPLFKKKMWKELLSMGFILLISLLLEISKILNIITPINFIEQLFKPLGKILFNKL' A
#
# COMPACT_ATOMS: atom_id res chain seq x y z
N MET A 1 4.19 -11.72 5.68
CA MET A 1 3.91 -10.35 5.18
C MET A 1 2.75 -10.33 4.22
N ILE A 2 2.79 -11.12 3.14
CA ILE A 2 1.72 -11.22 2.14
C ILE A 2 0.35 -11.53 2.77
N THR A 3 0.29 -12.48 3.72
CA THR A 3 -0.95 -12.83 4.44
C THR A 3 -1.59 -11.65 5.16
N ILE A 4 -0.78 -10.81 5.82
CA ILE A 4 -1.23 -9.61 6.54
C ILE A 4 -1.84 -8.61 5.56
N ILE A 5 -1.22 -8.46 4.40
CA ILE A 5 -1.64 -7.50 3.38
C ILE A 5 -2.94 -7.94 2.71
N ILE A 6 -3.10 -9.24 2.44
CA ILE A 6 -4.37 -9.80 1.94
C ILE A 6 -5.47 -9.60 2.98
N THR A 7 -5.21 -9.90 4.25
CA THR A 7 -6.22 -9.72 5.31
C THR A 7 -6.58 -8.25 5.50
N ALA A 8 -5.60 -7.33 5.43
CA ALA A 8 -5.84 -5.90 5.52
C ALA A 8 -6.65 -5.39 4.33
N ALA A 9 -6.32 -5.78 3.10
CA ALA A 9 -7.06 -5.41 1.90
C ALA A 9 -8.53 -5.86 1.97
N LEU A 10 -8.78 -7.09 2.43
CA LEU A 10 -10.13 -7.59 2.68
C LEU A 10 -10.87 -6.76 3.74
N LEU A 11 -10.21 -6.44 4.86
CA LEU A 11 -10.78 -5.61 5.91
C LEU A 11 -11.16 -4.22 5.40
N ILE A 12 -10.29 -3.57 4.63
CA ILE A 12 -10.57 -2.25 4.03
C ILE A 12 -11.74 -2.35 3.07
N CYS A 13 -11.77 -3.36 2.18
CA CYS A 13 -12.91 -3.61 1.28
C CYS A 13 -14.25 -3.78 2.02
N VAL A 14 -14.26 -4.50 3.15
CA VAL A 14 -15.48 -4.71 3.94
C VAL A 14 -15.87 -3.46 4.71
N LEU A 15 -14.91 -2.83 5.40
CA LEU A 15 -15.16 -1.69 6.28
C LEU A 15 -15.48 -0.41 5.51
N GLU A 16 -14.83 -0.16 4.38
CA GLU A 16 -15.01 1.06 3.59
C GLU A 16 -15.82 0.82 2.33
N GLY A 17 -15.59 -0.30 1.63
CA GLY A 17 -16.26 -0.58 0.36
C GLY A 17 -17.77 -0.77 0.51
N ILE A 18 -18.24 -1.47 1.55
CA ILE A 18 -19.68 -1.67 1.81
C ILE A 18 -20.40 -0.33 2.09
N PRO A 19 -19.96 0.52 3.03
CA PRO A 19 -20.61 1.80 3.26
C PRO A 19 -20.49 2.77 2.07
N LEU A 20 -19.37 2.79 1.35
CA LEU A 20 -19.21 3.61 0.14
C LEU A 20 -20.19 3.21 -0.96
N PHE A 21 -20.39 1.90 -1.15
CA PHE A 21 -21.37 1.37 -2.09
C PHE A 21 -22.80 1.73 -1.67
N LYS A 22 -23.14 1.56 -0.38
CA LYS A 22 -24.47 1.91 0.15
C LYS A 22 -24.78 3.40 0.02
N LYS A 23 -23.78 4.28 0.19
CA LYS A 23 -23.92 5.73 0.02
C LYS A 23 -23.87 6.18 -1.45
N LYS A 24 -23.74 5.26 -2.41
CA LYS A 24 -23.56 5.54 -3.86
C LYS A 24 -22.41 6.51 -4.15
N MET A 25 -21.36 6.48 -3.33
CA MET A 25 -20.20 7.36 -3.48
C MET A 25 -19.18 6.73 -4.43
N TRP A 26 -19.55 6.63 -5.71
CA TRP A 26 -18.81 5.91 -6.74
C TRP A 26 -17.39 6.43 -6.97
N LYS A 27 -17.17 7.74 -6.82
CA LYS A 27 -15.85 8.37 -7.01
C LYS A 27 -14.86 7.91 -5.94
N GLU A 28 -15.31 7.86 -4.69
CA GLU A 28 -14.49 7.41 -3.56
C GLU A 28 -14.28 5.91 -3.61
N LEU A 29 -15.29 5.14 -4.00
CA LEU A 29 -15.15 3.70 -4.21
C LEU A 29 -14.13 3.38 -5.33
N LEU A 30 -14.13 4.17 -6.41
CA LEU A 30 -13.11 4.08 -7.46
C LEU A 30 -11.73 4.46 -6.94
N SER A 31 -11.61 5.55 -6.19
CA SER A 31 -10.33 5.98 -5.62
C SER A 31 -9.75 4.94 -4.66
N MET A 32 -10.57 4.42 -3.75
CA MET A 32 -10.22 3.34 -2.84
C MET A 32 -9.77 2.09 -3.60
N GLY A 33 -10.55 1.65 -4.60
CA GLY A 33 -10.21 0.50 -5.44
C GLY A 33 -8.89 0.71 -6.19
N PHE A 34 -8.64 1.91 -6.69
CA PHE A 34 -7.41 2.25 -7.40
C PHE A 34 -6.19 2.22 -6.47
N ILE A 35 -6.29 2.77 -5.26
CA ILE A 35 -5.23 2.74 -4.25
C ILE A 35 -4.92 1.31 -3.81
N LEU A 36 -5.96 0.49 -3.59
CA LEU A 36 -5.81 -0.93 -3.26
C LEU A 36 -5.13 -1.69 -4.40
N LEU A 37 -5.54 -1.44 -5.64
CA LEU A 37 -4.94 -2.07 -6.82
C LEU A 37 -3.44 -1.73 -6.94
N ILE A 38 -3.07 -0.46 -6.79
CA ILE A 38 -1.65 -0.03 -6.80
C ILE A 38 -0.87 -0.72 -5.69
N SER A 39 -1.45 -0.80 -4.49
CA SER A 39 -0.80 -1.44 -3.33
C SER A 39 -0.54 -2.93 -3.59
N LEU A 40 -1.51 -3.64 -4.19
CA LEU A 40 -1.34 -5.03 -4.58
C LEU A 40 -0.30 -5.20 -5.70
N LEU A 41 -0.29 -4.29 -6.68
CA LEU A 41 0.70 -4.30 -7.77
C LEU A 41 2.13 -4.11 -7.24
N LEU A 42 2.30 -3.25 -6.25
CA LEU A 42 3.56 -3.02 -5.53
C LEU A 42 4.05 -4.29 -4.82
N GLU A 43 3.15 -4.94 -4.09
CA GLU A 43 3.44 -6.18 -3.36
C GLU A 43 3.87 -7.29 -4.33
N ILE A 44 3.15 -7.45 -5.45
CA ILE A 44 3.48 -8.40 -6.51
C ILE A 44 4.84 -8.08 -7.13
N SER A 45 5.11 -6.81 -7.41
CA SER A 45 6.41 -6.38 -7.96
C SER A 45 7.57 -6.69 -7.01
N LYS A 46 7.35 -6.57 -5.70
CA LYS A 46 8.31 -6.97 -4.67
C LYS A 46 8.56 -8.48 -4.67
N ILE A 47 7.53 -9.30 -4.86
CA ILE A 47 7.66 -10.77 -4.99
C ILE A 47 8.44 -11.14 -6.26
N LEU A 48 8.20 -10.43 -7.36
CA LEU A 48 8.88 -10.64 -8.64
C LEU A 48 10.32 -10.10 -8.68
N ASN A 49 10.83 -9.54 -7.57
CA ASN A 49 12.16 -8.93 -7.48
C ASN A 49 12.39 -7.79 -8.50
N ILE A 50 11.31 -7.17 -8.97
CA ILE A 50 11.38 -6.04 -9.88
C ILE A 50 11.74 -4.81 -9.06
N ILE A 51 12.70 -4.02 -9.56
CA ILE A 51 13.09 -2.77 -8.92
C ILE A 51 11.91 -1.81 -9.02
N THR A 52 11.24 -1.57 -7.89
CA THR A 52 10.14 -0.61 -7.81
C THR A 52 10.66 0.79 -7.48
N PRO A 53 9.90 1.87 -7.81
CA PRO A 53 10.24 3.22 -7.39
C PRO A 53 10.42 3.36 -5.86
N ILE A 54 9.74 2.51 -5.09
CA ILE A 54 9.86 2.46 -3.63
C ILE A 54 11.26 2.03 -3.21
N ASN A 55 11.90 1.10 -3.94
CA ASN A 55 13.28 0.72 -3.64
C ASN A 55 14.26 1.90 -3.81
N PHE A 56 14.02 2.78 -4.80
CA PHE A 56 14.81 3.99 -4.97
C PHE A 56 14.61 4.99 -3.82
N ILE A 57 13.36 5.19 -3.41
CA ILE A 57 13.03 6.02 -2.24
C ILE A 57 13.71 5.42 -1.00
N GLU A 58 13.59 4.12 -0.77
CA GLU A 58 14.22 3.46 0.37
C GLU A 58 15.74 3.63 0.37
N GLN A 59 16.41 3.52 -0.79
CA GLN A 59 17.85 3.76 -0.90
C GLN A 59 18.24 5.23 -0.65
N LEU A 60 17.45 6.19 -1.11
CA LEU A 60 17.67 7.62 -0.87
C LEU A 60 17.49 8.00 0.61
N PHE A 61 16.48 7.43 1.27
CA PHE A 61 16.17 7.74 2.66
C PHE A 61 16.91 6.86 3.67
N LYS A 62 17.49 5.72 3.27
CA LYS A 62 18.36 4.89 4.13
C LYS A 62 19.50 5.63 4.82
N PRO A 63 20.31 6.46 4.11
CA PRO A 63 21.37 7.21 4.76
C PRO A 63 20.81 8.24 5.76
N LEU A 64 19.69 8.90 5.42
CA LEU A 64 19.01 9.84 6.33
C LEU A 64 18.47 9.12 7.58
N GLY A 65 17.87 7.95 7.41
CA GLY A 65 17.37 7.11 8.50
C GLY A 65 18.50 6.64 9.42
N LYS A 66 19.65 6.23 8.86
CA LYS A 66 20.84 5.92 9.68
C LYS A 66 21.32 7.15 10.46
N ILE A 67 21.39 8.33 9.84
CA ILE A 67 21.87 9.52 10.55
C ILE A 67 20.93 9.92 11.70
N LEU A 68 19.61 9.80 11.50
CA LEU A 68 18.60 10.18 12.50
C LEU A 68 18.46 9.14 13.64
N PHE A 69 18.51 7.84 13.33
CA PHE A 69 18.28 6.78 14.31
C PHE A 69 19.55 6.14 14.89
N ASN A 70 20.73 6.34 14.29
CA ASN A 70 22.01 5.84 14.82
C ASN A 70 22.61 6.76 15.90
N LYS A 71 21.87 7.76 16.38
CA LYS A 71 22.29 8.68 17.45
C LYS A 71 21.48 8.49 18.75
N LEU A 72 20.77 7.36 18.87
CA LEU A 72 20.02 6.91 20.04
C LEU A 72 20.60 5.57 20.49
#